data_AF-A0A2E5KKS9-F1
#
_entry.id   AF-A0A2E5KKS9-F1
#
_cell.length_a   1.000
_cell.length_b   1.000
_cell.length_c   1.000
_cell.angle_alpha   90.00
_cell.angle_beta   90.00
_cell.angle_gamma   90.00
#
_symmetry.space_group_name_H-M   'P 1'
#
loop_
_entity.id
_entity.type
_entity.pdbx_description
1 polymer ?
#
loop_
_entity_poly.entity_id
_entity_poly.type
_entity_poly.pdbx_seq_one_letter_code
_entity_poly.pdbx_strand_id
1 'polypeptide(L)' 'MISSFLVYLLQIMSWGIVARALSSWIPDARKYVAVQILFKLTDPLIKPIQRILPTPGMIDFSPLVSIILIQIMIRIIQS' A
#
# COMPACT_ATOMS: atom_id res chain seq x y z
N MET A 1 4.87 -20.65 -12.34
CA MET A 1 5.36 -20.77 -10.95
C MET A 1 5.94 -19.44 -10.45
N ILE A 2 6.96 -18.86 -11.09
CA ILE A 2 7.52 -17.54 -10.70
C ILE A 2 6.51 -16.40 -10.80
N SER A 3 5.75 -16.31 -11.90
CA SER A 3 4.69 -15.29 -12.06
C SER A 3 3.64 -15.36 -10.96
N SER A 4 3.21 -16.58 -10.60
CA SER A 4 2.27 -16.82 -9.50
C SER A 4 2.82 -16.33 -8.16
N PHE A 5 4.09 -16.61 -7.86
CA PHE A 5 4.75 -16.12 -6.65
C PHE A 5 4.76 -14.57 -6.58
N LEU A 6 5.11 -13.90 -7.68
CA LEU A 6 5.09 -12.44 -7.76
C LEU A 6 3.69 -11.87 -7.55
N VAL A 7 2.67 -12.48 -8.15
CA VAL A 7 1.27 -12.08 -7.95
C VAL A 7 0.87 -12.20 -6.49
N TYR A 8 1.22 -13.29 -5.81
CA TYR A 8 0.90 -13.44 -4.38
C TYR A 8 1.60 -12.38 -3.52
N LEU A 9 2.86 -12.05 -3.81
CA LEU A 9 3.58 -10.97 -3.12
C LEU A 9 2.87 -9.62 -3.31
N LEU A 10 2.46 -9.31 -4.54
CA LEU A 10 1.73 -8.08 -4.86
C LEU A 10 0.36 -8.02 -4.16
N GLN A 11 -0.36 -9.14 -4.08
CA GLN A 11 -1.62 -9.22 -3.35
C GLN A 11 -1.43 -8.97 -1.85
N ILE A 12 -0.39 -9.54 -1.24
CA ILE A 12 -0.05 -9.28 0.17
C ILE A 12 0.25 -7.80 0.39
N MET A 13 0.99 -7.16 -0.52
CA MET A 13 1.25 -5.71 -0.47
C MET A 13 -0.03 -4.88 -0.63
N SER A 14 -0.93 -5.25 -1.53
CA SER A 14 -2.22 -4.59 -1.69
C SER A 14 -3.03 -4.64 -0.40
N TRP A 15 -3.17 -5.81 0.22
CA TRP A 15 -3.86 -5.96 1.50
C TRP A 15 -3.13 -5.24 2.64
N GLY A 16 -1.80 -5.19 2.63
CA GLY A 16 -1.02 -4.39 3.56
C GLY A 16 -1.32 -2.89 3.45
N ILE A 17 -1.48 -2.37 2.23
CA ILE A 17 -1.87 -0.97 2.00
C ILE A 17 -3.30 -0.70 2.48
N VAL A 18 -4.23 -1.64 2.29
CA VAL A 18 -5.59 -1.54 2.86
C VAL A 18 -5.50 -1.48 4.38
N ALA A 19 -4.76 -2.39 5.01
CA ALA A 19 -4.56 -2.39 6.46
C ALA A 19 -3.92 -1.09 6.96
N ARG A 20 -2.97 -0.51 6.20
CA ARG A 20 -2.35 0.80 6.50
C ARG A 20 -3.41 1.90 6.47
N ALA A 21 -4.23 1.94 5.42
CA ALA A 21 -5.31 2.92 5.28
C ALA A 21 -6.31 2.81 6.45
N LEU A 22 -6.74 1.59 6.80
CA LEU A 22 -7.62 1.37 7.95
C LEU A 22 -6.96 1.76 9.28
N SER A 23 -5.67 1.47 9.45
CA SER A 23 -4.93 1.86 10.66
C SER A 23 -4.83 3.39 10.83
N SER A 24 -4.98 4.16 9.76
CA SER A 24 -4.98 5.62 9.83
C SER A 24 -6.24 6.19 10.50
N TRP A 25 -7.34 5.43 10.53
CA TRP A 25 -8.57 5.81 11.22
C TRP A 25 -8.57 5.46 12.70
N ILE A 26 -7.61 4.64 13.15
CA ILE A 26 -7.47 4.25 14.54
C ILE A 26 -6.53 5.26 15.23
N PRO A 27 -7.01 5.99 16.26
CA PRO A 27 -6.16 6.88 17.04
C PRO A 27 -4.97 6.11 17.62
N ASP A 28 -3.78 6.73 17.62
CA ASP A 28 -2.56 6.16 18.19
C ASP A 28 -2.07 4.82 17.60
N ALA A 29 -2.62 4.36 16.47
CA ALA A 29 -2.24 3.08 15.86
C ALA A 29 -0.74 2.95 15.59
N ARG A 30 -0.04 4.05 15.31
CA ARG A 30 1.41 4.07 15.08
C ARG A 30 2.25 3.65 16.29
N LYS A 31 1.68 3.58 17.51
CA LYS A 31 2.37 3.07 18.70
C LYS A 31 2.62 1.56 18.62
N TYR A 32 1.74 0.81 17.95
CA TYR A 32 1.87 -0.64 17.85
C TYR A 32 2.98 -1.05 16.87
N VAL A 33 3.85 -1.97 17.28
CA VAL A 33 4.98 -2.46 16.46
C VAL A 33 4.51 -3.04 15.12
N ALA A 34 3.39 -3.76 15.11
CA ALA A 34 2.81 -4.32 13.89
C ALA A 34 2.47 -3.22 12.85
N VAL A 35 1.91 -2.09 13.29
CA VAL A 35 1.60 -0.95 12.42
C VAL A 35 2.89 -0.28 11.94
N GLN A 36 3.91 -0.14 12.78
CA GLN A 36 5.20 0.41 12.34
C GLN A 36 5.85 -0.46 11.26
N ILE A 37 5.79 -1.79 11.40
CA ILE A 37 6.28 -2.71 10.37
C ILE A 37 5.47 -2.57 9.09
N LEU A 38 4.15 -2.50 9.19
CA LEU A 38 3.25 -2.29 8.06
C LEU A 38 3.60 -1.03 7.27
N PHE A 39 3.85 0.08 7.96
CA PHE A 39 4.28 1.32 7.34
C PHE A 39 5.64 1.18 6.68
N LYS A 40 6.63 0.54 7.32
CA LYS A 40 7.95 0.30 6.72
C LYS A 40 7.89 -0.53 5.44
N LEU A 41 7.01 -1.53 5.37
CA LEU A 41 6.83 -2.38 4.19
C LEU A 41 6.13 -1.65 3.05
N THR A 42 5.15 -0.80 3.37
CA THR A 42 4.31 -0.12 2.38
C THR A 42 4.85 1.26 1.96
N ASP A 43 5.72 1.87 2.77
CA ASP A 43 6.32 3.19 2.53
C ASP A 43 7.07 3.31 1.19
N PRO A 44 7.87 2.32 0.74
CA PRO A 44 8.56 2.40 -0.55
C PRO A 44 7.60 2.55 -1.73
N LEU A 45 6.37 2.05 -1.62
CA LEU A 45 5.33 2.21 -2.64
C LEU A 45 4.54 3.50 -2.47
N ILE A 46 4.19 3.86 -1.22
CA ILE A 46 3.31 4.99 -0.91
C ILE A 46 4.04 6.34 -1.00
N LYS A 47 5.26 6.45 -0.45
CA LYS A 47 6.00 7.74 -0.37
C LYS A 47 6.31 8.37 -1.73
N PRO A 48 6.71 7.61 -2.77
CA PRO A 48 6.89 8.20 -4.09
C PRO A 48 5.58 8.77 -4.65
N ILE A 49 4.47 8.10 -4.42
CA ILE A 49 3.14 8.55 -4.88
C ILE A 49 2.75 9.83 -4.14
N GLN A 50 2.97 9.91 -2.82
CA GLN A 50 2.72 11.12 -2.03
C GLN A 50 3.56 12.33 -2.49
N ARG A 51 4.75 12.11 -3.06
CA ARG A 51 5.58 13.19 -3.63
C ARG A 51 5.02 13.73 -4.94
N ILE A 52 4.40 12.88 -5.75
CA ILE A 52 3.82 13.26 -7.06
C ILE A 52 2.42 13.83 -6.88
N LEU A 53 1.63 13.23 -5.98
CA LEU A 53 0.30 13.66 -5.58
C LEU A 53 0.39 14.22 -4.16
N PRO A 54 0.91 15.45 -3.98
CA PRO A 54 0.91 16.08 -2.67
C PRO A 54 -0.53 16.14 -2.18
N THR A 55 -0.78 15.50 -1.05
CA THR A 55 -2.13 15.30 -0.52
C THR A 55 -2.63 16.61 0.08
N PRO A 56 -3.59 17.30 -0.57
CA PRO A 56 -4.10 18.55 -0.05
C PRO A 56 -5.13 18.21 1.04
N GLY A 57 -4.72 18.26 2.32
CA GLY A 57 -5.64 18.16 3.46
C GLY A 57 -5.56 16.85 4.27
N MET A 58 -6.66 16.51 4.96
CA MET A 58 -6.71 15.41 5.95
C MET A 58 -6.89 14.00 5.34
N ILE A 59 -7.15 13.88 4.04
CA ILE A 59 -7.46 12.60 3.39
C ILE A 59 -6.30 12.21 2.47
N ASP A 60 -5.64 11.09 2.78
CA ASP A 60 -4.57 10.53 1.97
C ASP A 60 -5.14 9.57 0.92
N PHE A 61 -5.13 9.98 -0.35
CA PHE A 61 -5.54 9.13 -1.48
C PHE A 61 -4.42 8.22 -2.01
N SER A 62 -3.20 8.37 -1.52
CA SER A 62 -2.05 7.58 -1.99
C SER A 62 -2.26 6.07 -1.83
N PRO A 63 -2.88 5.55 -0.74
CA PRO A 63 -3.22 4.13 -0.62
C PRO A 63 -4.08 3.61 -1.78
N LEU A 64 -5.08 4.38 -2.19
CA LEU A 64 -5.96 4.00 -3.30
C LEU A 64 -5.17 3.92 -4.62
N VAL A 65 -4.35 4.94 -4.89
CA VAL A 65 -3.50 4.97 -6.09
C VAL A 65 -2.50 3.81 -6.10
N SER A 66 -1.88 3.49 -4.96
CA SER A 66 -0.98 2.34 -4.85
C SER A 66 -1.68 1.02 -5.16
N ILE A 67 -2.89 0.81 -4.64
CA ILE A 67 -3.68 -0.40 -4.91
C ILE A 67 -3.99 -0.51 -6.40
N ILE A 68 -4.43 0.58 -7.05
CA ILE A 68 -4.71 0.60 -8.49
C ILE A 68 -3.45 0.23 -9.28
N LEU A 69 -2.30 0.81 -8.94
CA LEU A 69 -1.02 0.51 -9.60
C LEU A 69 -0.65 -0.97 -9.46
N ILE A 70 -0.80 -1.54 -8.26
CA ILE A 70 -0.56 -2.96 -8.01
C ILE A 70 -1.49 -3.84 -8.86
N GLN A 71 -2.77 -3.49 -8.95
CA GLN A 71 -3.74 -4.27 -9.74
C GLN A 71 -3.41 -4.24 -11.24
N ILE A 72 -2.94 -3.10 -11.75
CA ILE A 72 -2.44 -2.98 -13.13
C ILE A 72 -1.22 -3.89 -13.32
N MET A 73 -0.26 -3.87 -12.39
CA MET A 73 0.92 -4.76 -12.47
C MET A 73 0.53 -6.23 -12.47
N ILE A 74 -0.41 -6.64 -11.60
CA ILE A 74 -0.92 -8.01 -11.57
C ILE A 74 -1.54 -8.39 -12.90
N ARG A 75 -2.37 -7.50 -13.49
CA ARG A 75 -3.03 -7.76 -14.77
C ARG A 75 -2.03 -7.95 -15.91
N ILE A 76 -0.93 -7.18 -15.91
CA ILE A 76 0.16 -7.28 -16.89
C ILE A 76 0.98 -8.57 -16.70
N ILE A 77 1.22 -9.00 -15.45
CA ILE A 77 2.00 -10.23 -15.17
C ILE A 77 1.21 -11.49 -15.53
N GLN A 78 -0.13 -11.42 -15.49
CA GLN A 78 -1.02 -12.55 -15.76
C GLN A 78 -1.47 -12.67 -17.21
N SER A 79 -1.29 -11.63 -18.03
CA SER A 79 -1.55 -11.67 -19.47
C SER A 79 -0.47 -12.44 -20.21
#